data_AF-A0A7W0XP69-F1
#
_entry.id   AF-A0A7W0XP69-F1
#
_cell.length_a   1.000
_cell.length_b   1.000
_cell.length_c   1.000
_cell.angle_alpha   90.00
_cell.angle_beta   90.00
_cell.angle_gamma   90.00
#
_symmetry.space_group_name_H-M   'P 1'
#
loop_
_entity.id
_entity.type
_entity.pdbx_description
1 polymer ?
#
loop_
_entity_poly.entity_id
_entity_poly.type
_entity_poly.pdbx_seq_one_letter_code
_entity_poly.pdbx_strand_id
1 'polypeptide(L)'
;MPPARSQAEAARSQAELARRAHVAGLFHRSASELGDQRRSVRLAAIYTLGYIAKNYRDLSWPVIEVLALHFRESREAYGNQEPPIELQEIVNILKSDLKAKEAKNVGESKGA
;
A
#
# COMPACT_ATOMS: atom_id res chain seq x y z
N MET A 1 -17.10 -38.90 -12.35
CA MET A 1 -17.30 -37.46 -12.07
C MET A 1 -16.15 -36.98 -11.20
N PRO A 2 -15.31 -36.01 -11.60
CA PRO A 2 -14.39 -35.43 -10.64
C PRO A 2 -15.22 -34.69 -9.58
N PRO A 3 -14.91 -34.81 -8.29
CA PRO A 3 -15.82 -34.43 -7.23
C PRO A 3 -15.87 -32.90 -7.13
N ALA A 4 -17.02 -32.35 -6.71
CA ALA A 4 -17.26 -30.92 -6.50
C ALA A 4 -16.16 -30.18 -5.70
N ARG A 5 -15.36 -30.92 -4.94
CA ARG A 5 -14.16 -30.45 -4.24
C ARG A 5 -13.11 -29.86 -5.18
N SER A 6 -12.88 -30.47 -6.35
CA SER A 6 -11.94 -29.95 -7.36
C SER A 6 -12.42 -28.64 -8.00
N GLN A 7 -13.74 -28.49 -8.21
CA GLN A 7 -14.32 -27.25 -8.72
C GLN A 7 -14.27 -26.14 -7.68
N ALA A 8 -14.54 -26.44 -6.40
CA ALA A 8 -14.44 -25.47 -5.31
C ALA A 8 -12.99 -24.98 -5.10
N GLU A 9 -12.00 -25.87 -5.21
CA GLU A 9 -10.58 -25.53 -5.14
C GLU A 9 -10.13 -24.68 -6.34
N ALA A 10 -10.58 -25.04 -7.55
CA ALA A 10 -10.32 -24.25 -8.75
C ALA A 10 -10.92 -22.84 -8.66
N ALA A 11 -12.18 -22.72 -8.20
CA ALA A 11 -12.86 -21.44 -8.03
C ALA A 11 -12.14 -20.55 -7.00
N ARG A 12 -11.68 -21.11 -5.88
CA ARG A 12 -10.90 -20.38 -4.87
C ARG A 12 -9.57 -19.88 -5.44
N SER A 13 -8.88 -20.72 -6.21
CA SER A 13 -7.60 -20.37 -6.83
C SER A 13 -7.76 -19.24 -7.86
N GLN A 14 -8.83 -19.29 -8.67
CA GLN A 14 -9.15 -18.24 -9.62
C GLN A 14 -9.53 -16.92 -8.93
N ALA A 15 -10.31 -16.97 -7.85
CA ALA A 15 -10.68 -15.79 -7.07
C ALA A 15 -9.46 -15.11 -6.44
N GLU A 16 -8.51 -15.90 -5.92
CA GLU A 16 -7.26 -15.38 -5.36
C GLU A 16 -6.38 -14.75 -6.46
N LEU A 17 -6.26 -15.40 -7.61
CA LEU A 17 -5.51 -14.84 -8.75
C LEU A 17 -6.13 -13.53 -9.25
N ALA A 18 -7.46 -13.48 -9.37
CA ALA A 18 -8.18 -12.27 -9.77
C ALA A 18 -8.01 -11.14 -8.75
N ARG A 19 -8.06 -11.46 -7.45
CA ARG A 19 -7.80 -10.51 -6.37
C ARG A 19 -6.39 -9.93 -6.50
N ARG A 20 -5.36 -10.77 -6.68
CA ARG A 20 -3.97 -10.31 -6.86
C ARG A 20 -3.80 -9.44 -8.10
N ALA A 21 -4.35 -9.85 -9.24
CA ALA A 21 -4.29 -9.08 -10.47
C ALA A 21 -4.97 -7.72 -10.32
N HIS A 22 -6.13 -7.67 -9.67
CA HIS A 22 -6.85 -6.43 -9.42
C HIS A 22 -6.03 -5.47 -8.55
N VAL A 23 -5.43 -5.96 -7.46
CA VAL A 23 -4.66 -5.14 -6.53
C VAL A 23 -3.35 -4.67 -7.16
N ALA A 24 -2.68 -5.52 -7.94
CA ALA A 24 -1.51 -5.12 -8.72
C ALA A 24 -1.86 -4.00 -9.71
N GLY A 25 -3.03 -4.08 -10.35
CA GLY A 25 -3.55 -3.02 -11.22
C GLY A 25 -3.83 -1.71 -10.48
N LEU A 26 -4.46 -1.79 -9.30
CA LEU A 26 -4.69 -0.61 -8.44
C LEU A 26 -3.36 0.02 -8.01
N PHE A 27 -2.39 -0.80 -7.60
CA PHE A 27 -1.06 -0.32 -7.23
C PHE A 27 -0.40 0.46 -8.38
N HIS A 28 -0.33 -0.12 -9.58
CA HIS A 28 0.31 0.54 -10.73
C HIS A 28 -0.38 1.84 -11.12
N ARG A 29 -1.72 1.86 -11.08
CA ARG A 29 -2.50 3.08 -11.35
C ARG A 29 -2.19 4.16 -10.33
N SER A 30 -2.31 3.84 -9.04
CA SER A 30 -2.07 4.82 -7.98
C SER A 30 -0.62 5.31 -7.96
N ALA A 31 0.37 4.44 -8.23
CA ALA A 31 1.76 4.87 -8.37
C ALA A 31 1.95 5.88 -9.50
N SER A 32 1.25 5.71 -10.63
CA SER A 32 1.29 6.67 -11.74
C SER A 32 0.61 8.00 -11.40
N GLU A 33 -0.49 7.94 -10.65
CA GLU A 33 -1.28 9.11 -10.22
C GLU A 33 -0.56 10.01 -9.20
N LEU A 34 0.51 9.54 -8.55
CA LEU A 34 1.36 10.36 -7.69
C LEU A 34 2.03 11.52 -8.45
N GLY A 35 2.25 11.38 -9.75
CA GLY A 35 2.80 12.43 -10.62
C GLY A 35 1.76 13.40 -11.20
N ASP A 36 0.46 13.25 -10.89
CA ASP A 36 -0.59 14.11 -11.45
C ASP A 36 -0.46 15.54 -10.90
N GLN A 37 -0.72 16.54 -11.75
CA GLN A 37 -0.65 17.96 -11.37
C GLN A 37 -1.72 18.34 -10.34
N ARG A 38 -2.85 17.64 -10.33
CA ARG A 38 -3.97 17.88 -9.42
C ARG A 38 -3.71 17.23 -8.07
N ARG A 39 -3.70 18.06 -7.04
CA ARG A 39 -3.58 17.67 -5.64
C ARG A 39 -4.58 16.60 -5.20
N SER A 40 -5.84 16.72 -5.64
CA SER A 40 -6.88 15.74 -5.30
C SER A 40 -6.58 14.34 -5.82
N VAL A 41 -5.96 14.23 -7.00
CA VAL A 41 -5.58 12.94 -7.60
C VAL A 41 -4.41 12.32 -6.85
N ARG A 42 -3.37 13.10 -6.57
CA ARG A 42 -2.23 12.62 -5.76
C ARG A 42 -2.67 12.15 -4.38
N LEU A 43 -3.54 12.90 -3.72
CA LEU A 43 -4.06 12.55 -2.40
C LEU A 43 -4.89 11.25 -2.43
N ALA A 44 -5.74 11.09 -3.45
CA ALA A 44 -6.48 9.84 -3.65
C ALA A 44 -5.53 8.66 -3.85
N ALA A 45 -4.49 8.82 -4.66
CA ALA A 45 -3.46 7.80 -4.88
C ALA A 45 -2.73 7.40 -3.59
N ILE A 46 -2.34 8.37 -2.76
CA ILE A 46 -1.70 8.14 -1.45
C ILE A 46 -2.62 7.31 -0.54
N TYR A 47 -3.91 7.65 -0.47
CA TYR A 47 -4.86 6.88 0.34
C TYR A 47 -5.09 5.47 -0.20
N THR A 48 -5.19 5.30 -1.52
CA THR A 48 -5.31 3.99 -2.13
C THR A 48 -4.08 3.12 -1.84
N LEU A 49 -2.88 3.68 -1.95
CA LEU A 49 -1.64 3.00 -1.60
C LEU A 49 -1.61 2.63 -0.11
N GLY A 50 -1.94 3.55 0.79
CA GLY A 50 -2.04 3.27 2.23
C GLY A 50 -3.05 2.16 2.56
N TYR A 51 -4.20 2.14 1.86
CA TYR A 51 -5.17 1.06 1.97
C TYR A 51 -4.59 -0.28 1.50
N ILE A 52 -3.85 -0.30 0.39
CA ILE A 52 -3.19 -1.51 -0.09
C ILE A 52 -2.19 -2.02 0.95
N ALA A 53 -1.30 -1.18 1.46
CA ALA A 53 -0.31 -1.59 2.46
C ALA A 53 -0.95 -2.16 3.73
N LYS A 54 -2.07 -1.59 4.18
CA LYS A 54 -2.79 -2.05 5.38
C LYS A 54 -3.45 -3.42 5.18
N ASN A 55 -3.99 -3.69 4.00
CA ASN A 55 -4.86 -4.85 3.75
C ASN A 55 -4.18 -5.98 2.96
N TYR A 56 -3.05 -5.72 2.31
CA TYR A 56 -2.31 -6.66 1.46
C TYR A 56 -0.84 -6.68 1.89
N ARG A 57 -0.53 -7.56 2.83
CA ARG A 57 0.79 -7.59 3.50
C ARG A 57 1.95 -7.86 2.56
N ASP A 58 1.71 -8.63 1.51
CA ASP A 58 2.67 -8.92 0.44
C ASP A 58 3.05 -7.67 -0.37
N LEU A 59 2.18 -6.67 -0.38
CA LEU A 59 2.40 -5.40 -1.08
C LEU A 59 2.73 -4.23 -0.15
N SER A 60 2.72 -4.43 1.17
CA SER A 60 3.09 -3.39 2.14
C SER A 60 4.46 -2.82 1.83
N TRP A 61 5.49 -3.65 1.70
CA TRP A 61 6.85 -3.17 1.45
C TRP A 61 6.98 -2.34 0.15
N PRO A 62 6.56 -2.84 -1.03
CA PRO A 62 6.57 -2.04 -2.27
C PRO A 62 5.84 -0.71 -2.16
N VAL A 63 4.70 -0.67 -1.47
CA VAL A 63 3.96 0.58 -1.24
C VAL A 63 4.77 1.56 -0.40
N ILE A 64 5.37 1.10 0.70
CA ILE A 64 6.19 1.94 1.58
C ILE A 64 7.36 2.53 0.78
N GLU A 65 8.03 1.75 -0.06
CA GLU A 65 9.13 2.24 -0.90
C GLU A 65 8.68 3.32 -1.89
N VAL A 66 7.57 3.11 -2.61
CA VAL A 66 7.06 4.11 -3.56
C VAL A 66 6.68 5.41 -2.86
N LEU A 67 5.95 5.33 -1.74
CA LEU A 67 5.56 6.53 -0.98
C LEU A 67 6.79 7.24 -0.40
N ALA A 68 7.79 6.52 0.09
CA ALA A 68 9.02 7.09 0.62
C ALA A 68 9.86 7.76 -0.48
N LEU A 69 9.93 7.15 -1.67
CA LEU A 69 10.59 7.75 -2.84
C LEU A 69 9.90 9.05 -3.25
N HIS A 70 8.58 9.01 -3.45
CA HIS A 70 7.80 10.18 -3.83
C HIS A 70 7.89 11.31 -2.79
N PHE A 71 7.94 10.97 -1.49
CA PHE A 71 8.15 11.94 -0.43
C PHE A 71 9.52 12.63 -0.53
N ARG A 72 10.60 11.87 -0.81
CA ARG A 72 11.95 12.44 -0.96
C ARG A 72 12.01 13.39 -2.15
N GLU A 73 11.53 12.95 -3.31
CA GLU A 73 11.48 13.75 -4.54
C GLU A 73 10.64 15.03 -4.35
N SER A 74 9.50 14.91 -3.68
CA SER A 74 8.62 16.07 -3.44
C SER A 74 9.18 17.04 -2.41
N ARG A 75 9.91 16.55 -1.40
CA ARG A 75 10.49 17.40 -0.35
C ARG A 75 11.50 18.39 -0.92
N GLU A 76 12.26 17.99 -1.93
CA GLU A 76 13.20 18.87 -2.63
C GLU A 76 12.50 20.06 -3.30
N ALA A 77 11.24 19.89 -3.73
CA ALA A 77 10.47 20.93 -4.41
C ALA A 77 9.91 22.01 -3.47
N TYR A 78 9.60 21.71 -2.20
CA TYR A 78 8.95 22.65 -1.28
C TYR A 78 9.90 23.33 -0.29
N GLY A 79 11.14 22.85 -0.14
CA GLY A 79 12.17 23.51 0.66
C GLY A 79 11.75 23.84 2.10
N ASN A 80 11.71 25.13 2.44
CA ASN A 80 11.32 25.66 3.77
C ASN A 80 9.83 26.02 3.88
N GLN A 81 9.02 25.75 2.87
CA GLN A 81 7.58 25.99 2.92
C GLN A 81 6.86 24.92 3.75
N GLU A 82 5.63 25.22 4.18
CA GLU A 82 4.81 24.24 4.87
C GLU A 82 4.50 23.05 3.93
N PRO A 83 4.78 21.80 4.36
CA PRO A 83 4.64 20.65 3.49
C PRO A 83 3.16 20.44 3.09
N PRO A 84 2.87 20.19 1.80
CA PRO A 84 1.52 19.87 1.34
C PRO A 84 0.91 18.73 2.15
N ILE A 85 -0.42 18.74 2.29
CA ILE A 85 -1.16 17.68 3.03
C ILE A 85 -0.79 16.28 2.54
N GLU A 86 -0.50 16.12 1.25
CA GLU A 86 -0.04 14.87 0.64
C GLU A 86 1.19 14.30 1.36
N LEU A 87 2.17 15.14 1.67
CA LEU A 87 3.40 14.70 2.35
C LEU A 87 3.13 14.35 3.82
N GLN A 88 2.21 15.05 4.46
CA GLN A 88 1.79 14.75 5.83
C GLN A 88 1.09 13.37 5.88
N GLU A 89 0.24 13.08 4.91
CA GLU A 89 -0.45 11.79 4.81
C GLU A 89 0.51 10.64 4.53
N ILE A 90 1.53 10.85 3.68
CA ILE A 90 2.59 9.86 3.47
C ILE A 90 3.28 9.53 4.81
N VAL A 91 3.67 10.54 5.57
CA VAL A 91 4.30 10.34 6.89
C VAL A 91 3.38 9.59 7.85
N ASN A 92 2.08 9.88 7.84
CA ASN A 92 1.10 9.18 8.66
C ASN A 92 1.01 7.69 8.30
N ILE A 93 1.01 7.36 7.01
CA ILE A 93 1.02 5.97 6.53
C ILE A 93 2.30 5.25 6.95
N LEU A 94 3.47 5.86 6.74
CA LEU A 94 4.78 5.29 7.12
C LEU A 94 4.87 5.03 8.63
N LYS A 95 4.43 5.98 9.46
CA LYS A 95 4.37 5.83 10.92
C LYS A 95 3.44 4.69 11.34
N SER A 96 2.31 4.54 10.66
CA SER A 96 1.34 3.48 10.96
C SER A 96 1.88 2.10 10.64
N ASP A 97 2.61 1.96 9.51
CA ASP A 97 3.29 0.71 9.15
C ASP A 97 4.40 0.35 10.15
N LEU A 98 5.20 1.33 10.58
CA LEU A 98 6.25 1.12 11.59
C LEU A 98 5.66 0.60 12.91
N LYS A 99 4.62 1.26 13.44
CA LYS A 99 3.94 0.83 14.66
C LYS A 99 3.37 -0.59 14.52
N ALA A 100 2.82 -0.93 13.35
CA ALA A 100 2.29 -2.26 13.08
C ALA A 100 3.39 -3.34 13.05
N LYS A 101 4.61 -3.00 12.61
CA LYS A 101 5.78 -3.89 12.66
C LYS A 101 6.30 -4.07 14.10
N GLU A 102 6.42 -2.98 14.85
CA GLU A 102 6.84 -3.02 16.26
C GLU A 102 5.90 -3.87 17.13
N ALA A 103 4.58 -3.72 16.96
CA ALA A 103 3.59 -4.50 17.70
C ALA A 103 3.68 -6.02 17.46
N LYS A 104 4.10 -6.44 16.25
CA LYS A 104 4.30 -7.86 15.92
C LYS A 104 5.55 -8.43 16.60
N ASN A 105 6.65 -7.68 16.58
CA ASN A 105 7.91 -8.11 17.20
C ASN A 105 7.75 -8.31 18.72
N VAL A 106 6.97 -7.46 19.40
CA VAL A 106 6.70 -7.60 20.85
C VAL A 106 5.79 -8.81 21.16
N GLY A 107 4.88 -9.16 20.26
CA GLY A 107 4.00 -10.33 20.40
C GLY A 107 4.75 -11.66 20.24
N GLU A 108 5.73 -11.72 19.34
CA GLU A 108 6.57 -12.90 19.10
C GLU A 108 7.57 -13.16 20.24
N SER A 109 8.10 -12.12 20.89
CA SER A 109 9.02 -12.27 22.04
C SER A 109 8.35 -12.69 23.36
N LYS A 110 7.02 -12.64 23.48
CA LYS A 110 6.29 -13.06 24.70
C LYS A 110 5.71 -14.47 24.62
N GLY A 111 5.88 -15.16 23.50
CA GLY A 111 5.37 -16.52 23.26
C GLY A 111 6.44 -17.61 23.17
N ALA A 112 7.70 -17.28 23.51
CA ALA A 112 8.83 -18.21 23.55
C ALA A 112 9.21 -18.56 24.99
#